data_AF-A0A968UI69-F1
#
_entry.id   AF-A0A968UI69-F1
#
_cell.length_a   1.000
_cell.length_b   1.000
_cell.length_c   1.000
_cell.angle_alpha   90.00
_cell.angle_beta   90.00
_cell.angle_gamma   90.00
#
_symmetry.space_group_name_H-M   'P 1'
#
loop_
_entity.id
_entity.type
_entity.pdbx_description
1 polymer ?
#
loop_
_entity_poly.entity_id
_entity_poly.type
_entity_poly.pdbx_seq_one_letter_code
_entity_poly.pdbx_strand_id
1 'polypeptide(L)'
;MALAKEVPTRQGVVTHAPSPTPDPLHPARSAFDEAQKHYLQGDYDRAILLLNKLLQKPQQIDSVTIDSNLAEIYRHLGQYNQAIAHWKKAIESIETKNDEVQNPN
;
A
#
# COMPACT_ATOMS: atom_id res chain seq x y z
N MET A 1 -21.62 19.54 61.57
CA MET A 1 -21.54 20.43 60.40
C MET A 1 -20.32 20.04 59.58
N ALA A 2 -20.55 19.73 58.29
CA ALA A 2 -19.63 19.92 57.15
C ALA A 2 -18.29 19.16 57.15
N LEU A 3 -17.76 18.59 56.07
CA LEU A 3 -18.19 18.40 54.68
C LEU A 3 -17.15 17.42 54.09
N ALA A 4 -17.59 16.44 53.32
CA ALA A 4 -16.74 15.53 52.56
C ALA A 4 -15.72 16.29 51.70
N LYS A 5 -14.48 15.78 51.60
CA LYS A 5 -13.68 15.92 50.38
C LYS A 5 -12.92 14.62 50.13
N GLU A 6 -13.37 13.95 49.09
CA GLU A 6 -12.83 12.75 48.51
C GLU A 6 -11.34 12.94 48.20
N VAL A 7 -10.51 11.97 48.58
CA VAL A 7 -9.12 11.92 48.14
C VAL A 7 -9.14 11.52 46.66
N PRO A 8 -8.73 12.38 45.72
CA PRO A 8 -8.72 11.99 44.32
C PRO A 8 -7.64 10.94 44.14
N THR A 9 -8.06 9.73 43.75
CA THR A 9 -7.20 8.70 43.22
C THR A 9 -6.38 9.33 42.10
N ARG A 10 -5.07 9.52 42.32
CA ARG A 10 -4.14 9.79 41.23
C ARG A 10 -4.18 8.54 40.35
N GLN A 11 -5.07 8.53 39.37
CA GLN A 11 -4.95 7.65 38.22
C GLN A 11 -3.55 7.90 37.70
N GLY A 12 -2.69 6.90 37.86
CA GLY A 12 -1.38 6.90 37.22
C GLY A 12 -1.64 7.26 35.77
N VAL A 13 -1.01 8.34 35.33
CA VAL A 13 -0.86 8.63 33.90
C VAL A 13 -0.40 7.34 33.27
N VAL A 14 -1.32 6.63 32.61
CA VAL A 14 -0.96 5.64 31.62
C VAL A 14 -0.22 6.47 30.61
N THR A 15 1.10 6.50 30.73
CA THR A 15 1.99 6.90 29.67
C THR A 15 1.71 5.90 28.56
N HIS A 16 0.68 6.18 27.77
CA HIS A 16 0.64 5.72 26.41
C HIS A 16 1.89 6.33 25.81
N ALA A 17 2.97 5.54 25.76
CA ALA A 17 4.04 5.80 24.82
C ALA A 17 3.35 6.16 23.51
N PRO A 18 3.78 7.22 22.79
CA PRO A 18 3.22 7.47 21.48
C PRO A 18 3.32 6.15 20.73
N SER A 19 2.17 5.57 20.38
CA SER A 19 2.12 4.39 19.53
C SER A 19 3.11 4.64 18.41
N PRO A 20 3.98 3.68 18.04
CA PRO A 20 4.95 3.92 16.97
C PRO A 20 4.15 4.54 15.84
N THR A 21 4.47 5.79 15.49
CA THR A 21 3.78 6.50 14.41
C THR A 21 3.68 5.49 13.28
N PRO A 22 2.47 5.08 12.85
CA PRO A 22 2.34 4.03 11.86
C PRO A 22 3.10 4.53 10.65
N ASP A 23 4.29 3.98 10.47
CA ASP A 23 5.21 4.47 9.46
C ASP A 23 4.45 4.29 8.14
N PRO A 24 4.28 5.36 7.35
CA PRO A 24 3.43 5.34 6.16
C PRO A 24 3.77 4.22 5.17
N LEU A 25 4.97 3.63 5.27
CA LEU A 25 5.41 2.48 4.48
C LEU A 25 4.80 1.15 4.95
N HIS A 26 4.52 0.97 6.24
CA HIS A 26 3.97 -0.28 6.79
C HIS A 26 2.58 -0.64 6.23
N PRO A 27 1.58 0.27 6.14
CA PRO A 27 0.27 -0.09 5.60
C PRO A 27 0.31 -0.35 4.09
N ALA A 28 1.15 0.35 3.32
CA ALA A 28 1.30 0.08 1.89
C ALA A 28 2.01 -1.25 1.61
N ARG A 29 3.09 -1.53 2.35
CA ARG A 29 3.79 -2.82 2.27
C ARG A 29 2.85 -3.97 2.66
N SER A 30 2.12 -3.80 3.76
CA SER A 30 1.13 -4.78 4.22
C SER A 30 0.01 -5.00 3.20
N ALA A 31 -0.50 -3.96 2.56
CA ALA A 31 -1.55 -4.08 1.54
C ALA A 31 -1.05 -4.76 0.26
N PHE A 32 0.23 -4.60 -0.08
CA PHE A 32 0.86 -5.31 -1.20
C PHE A 32 0.99 -6.80 -0.89
N ASP A 33 1.47 -7.15 0.31
CA ASP A 33 1.58 -8.55 0.74
C ASP A 33 0.21 -9.22 0.82
N GLU A 34 -0.82 -8.50 1.28
CA GLU A 34 -2.21 -8.96 1.29
C GLU A 34 -2.75 -9.17 -0.13
N ALA A 35 -2.45 -8.27 -1.07
CA ALA A 35 -2.82 -8.43 -2.47
C ALA A 35 -2.17 -9.68 -3.09
N GLN A 36 -0.88 -9.92 -2.80
CA GLN A 36 -0.17 -11.10 -3.27
C GLN A 36 -0.76 -12.38 -2.68
N LYS A 37 -1.11 -12.38 -1.39
CA LYS A 37 -1.80 -13.50 -0.77
C LYS A 37 -3.14 -13.79 -1.46
N HIS A 38 -3.96 -12.77 -1.71
CA HIS A 38 -5.22 -12.95 -2.43
C HIS A 38 -5.01 -13.48 -3.85
N TYR A 39 -3.99 -13.00 -4.55
CA TYR A 39 -3.60 -13.54 -5.86
C TYR A 39 -3.27 -15.05 -5.79
N LEU A 40 -2.45 -15.47 -4.82
CA LEU A 40 -2.10 -16.88 -4.63
C LEU A 40 -3.30 -17.75 -4.23
N GLN A 41 -4.31 -17.15 -3.59
CA GLN A 41 -5.57 -17.80 -3.23
C GLN A 41 -6.57 -17.87 -4.40
N GLY A 42 -6.28 -17.20 -5.52
CA GLY A 42 -7.20 -17.07 -6.66
C GLY A 42 -8.28 -15.99 -6.46
N ASP A 43 -8.23 -15.22 -5.37
CA ASP A 43 -9.10 -14.08 -5.09
C ASP A 43 -8.66 -12.85 -5.89
N TYR A 44 -8.71 -12.96 -7.22
CA TYR A 44 -8.18 -11.95 -8.12
C TYR A 44 -8.84 -10.58 -7.96
N ASP A 45 -10.16 -10.52 -7.69
CA ASP A 45 -10.87 -9.25 -7.47
C ASP A 45 -10.32 -8.45 -6.28
N ARG A 46 -10.01 -9.14 -5.17
CA ARG A 46 -9.45 -8.50 -3.97
C ARG A 46 -8.02 -8.05 -4.21
N ALA A 47 -7.22 -8.88 -4.89
CA ALA A 47 -5.86 -8.53 -5.28
C ALA A 47 -5.85 -7.27 -6.16
N ILE A 48 -6.71 -7.21 -7.18
CA ILE A 48 -6.87 -6.06 -8.07
C ILE A 48 -7.30 -4.81 -7.28
N LEU A 49 -8.27 -4.92 -6.37
CA LEU A 49 -8.74 -3.79 -5.57
C LEU A 49 -7.61 -3.19 -4.71
N LEU A 50 -6.84 -4.04 -4.04
CA LEU A 50 -5.73 -3.62 -3.18
C LEU A 50 -4.61 -2.96 -4.00
N LEU A 51 -4.21 -3.58 -5.12
CA LEU A 51 -3.19 -3.02 -6.01
C LEU A 51 -3.62 -1.67 -6.61
N ASN A 52 -4.87 -1.50 -7.04
CA ASN A 52 -5.37 -0.22 -7.53
C ASN A 52 -5.39 0.88 -6.45
N LYS A 53 -5.66 0.52 -5.18
CA LYS A 53 -5.55 1.47 -4.06
C LYS A 53 -4.11 1.91 -3.82
N LEU A 54 -3.15 0.99 -3.97
CA LEU A 54 -1.73 1.30 -3.89
C LEU A 54 -1.28 2.22 -5.02
N LEU A 55 -1.84 2.05 -6.22
CA LEU A 55 -1.51 2.87 -7.40
C LEU A 55 -1.94 4.34 -7.22
N GLN A 56 -2.95 4.61 -6.40
CA GLN A 56 -3.37 5.97 -6.03
C GLN A 56 -2.40 6.64 -5.03
N LYS A 57 -1.47 5.89 -4.45
CA LYS A 57 -0.46 6.36 -3.49
C LYS A 57 0.95 5.98 -3.95
N PRO A 58 1.41 6.49 -5.12
CA PRO A 58 2.66 6.07 -5.75
C PRO A 58 3.93 6.41 -4.94
N GLN A 59 3.83 7.28 -3.92
CA GLN A 59 4.94 7.59 -3.02
C GLN A 59 5.34 6.41 -2.11
N GLN A 60 4.53 5.35 -2.02
CA GLN A 60 4.74 4.27 -1.05
C GLN A 60 5.23 2.95 -1.69
N ILE A 61 4.89 2.69 -2.96
CA ILE A 61 5.29 1.50 -3.73
C ILE A 61 5.49 1.93 -5.17
N ASP A 62 6.53 1.40 -5.83
CA ASP A 62 6.80 1.68 -7.23
C ASP A 62 5.63 1.25 -8.13
N SER A 63 5.11 2.17 -8.94
CA SER A 63 4.02 1.90 -9.89
C SER A 63 4.35 0.73 -10.82
N VAL A 64 5.62 0.58 -11.22
CA VAL A 64 6.12 -0.53 -12.03
C VAL A 64 5.80 -1.88 -11.39
N THR A 65 5.98 -1.99 -10.07
CA THR A 65 5.72 -3.23 -9.33
C THR A 65 4.23 -3.50 -9.32
N ILE A 66 3.41 -2.50 -9.04
CA ILE A 66 1.95 -2.65 -8.97
C ILE A 66 1.37 -3.04 -10.33
N ASP A 67 1.75 -2.32 -11.39
CA ASP A 67 1.27 -2.57 -12.76
C ASP A 67 1.68 -3.97 -13.24
N SER A 68 2.89 -4.43 -12.92
CA SER A 68 3.34 -5.79 -13.25
C SER A 68 2.49 -6.87 -12.56
N ASN A 69 2.11 -6.67 -11.29
CA ASN A 69 1.26 -7.61 -10.56
C ASN A 69 -0.18 -7.58 -11.09
N LEU A 70 -0.75 -6.41 -11.39
CA LEU A 70 -2.06 -6.30 -12.02
C LEU A 70 -2.08 -7.02 -13.38
N ALA A 71 -1.04 -6.84 -14.19
CA ALA A 71 -0.95 -7.49 -15.47
C ALA A 71 -0.93 -9.02 -15.37
N GLU A 72 -0.18 -9.56 -14.41
CA GLU A 72 -0.13 -11.01 -14.16
C GLU A 72 -1.51 -11.54 -13.73
N ILE A 73 -2.20 -10.84 -12.82
CA ILE A 73 -3.57 -11.20 -12.41
C ILE A 73 -4.52 -11.21 -13.61
N TYR A 74 -4.49 -10.17 -14.45
CA TYR A 74 -5.33 -10.10 -15.64
C TYR A 74 -4.99 -11.18 -16.67
N ARG A 75 -3.71 -11.58 -16.77
CA ARG A 75 -3.31 -12.73 -17.62
C ARG A 75 -3.91 -14.02 -17.11
N HIS A 76 -3.92 -14.24 -15.79
CA HIS A 76 -4.54 -15.41 -15.17
C HIS A 76 -6.06 -15.46 -15.36
N LEU A 77 -6.72 -14.30 -15.40
CA LEU A 77 -8.15 -14.17 -15.72
C LEU A 77 -8.47 -14.32 -17.22
N GLY A 78 -7.47 -14.48 -18.09
CA GLY A 78 -7.66 -14.48 -19.55
C GLY A 78 -7.95 -13.10 -20.16
N GLN A 79 -7.85 -12.04 -19.36
CA GLN A 79 -8.07 -10.65 -19.76
C GLN A 79 -6.80 -10.04 -20.36
N TYR A 80 -6.31 -10.65 -21.44
CA TYR A 80 -5.00 -10.32 -22.03
C TYR A 80 -4.86 -8.86 -22.45
N ASN A 81 -5.93 -8.22 -22.93
CA ASN A 81 -5.89 -6.80 -23.30
C ASN A 81 -5.56 -5.90 -22.10
N GLN A 82 -6.12 -6.20 -20.93
CA GLN A 82 -5.82 -5.47 -19.70
C GLN A 82 -4.41 -5.79 -19.20
N ALA A 83 -3.98 -7.05 -19.29
CA ALA A 83 -2.63 -7.45 -18.95
C ALA A 83 -1.58 -6.68 -19.77
N ILE A 84 -1.75 -6.65 -21.09
CA ILE A 84 -0.88 -5.92 -22.01
C ILE A 84 -0.86 -4.42 -21.69
N ALA A 85 -2.02 -3.83 -21.40
CA ALA A 85 -2.09 -2.41 -21.06
C ALA A 85 -1.29 -2.09 -19.78
N HIS A 86 -1.39 -2.93 -18.75
CA HIS A 86 -0.62 -2.73 -17.52
C HIS A 86 0.88 -2.99 -17.69
N TRP A 87 1.29 -4.02 -18.44
CA TRP A 87 2.72 -4.20 -18.74
C TRP A 87 3.31 -3.04 -19.53
N LYS A 88 2.56 -2.47 -20.49
CA LYS A 88 2.99 -1.28 -21.22
C LYS A 88 3.23 -0.09 -20.30
N LYS A 89 2.33 0.16 -19.34
CA LYS A 89 2.51 1.22 -18.33
C LYS A 89 3.74 0.99 -17.45
N ALA A 90 3.98 -0.26 -17.06
CA ALA A 90 5.16 -0.62 -16.29
C ALA A 90 6.45 -0.34 -17.07
N ILE A 91 6.49 -0.67 -18.37
CA ILE A 91 7.63 -0.41 -19.25
C ILE A 91 7.84 1.10 -19.44
N GLU A 92 6.80 1.84 -19.79
CA GLU A 92 6.85 3.30 -19.98
C GLU A 92 7.35 4.02 -18.72
N SER A 93 6.94 3.55 -17.54
CA SER A 93 7.40 4.09 -16.25
C SER A 93 8.90 3.83 -16.01
N ILE A 94 9.46 2.72 -16.50
CA ILE A 94 10.90 2.43 -16.42
C ILE A 94 11.66 3.30 -17.42
N GLU A 95 11.16 3.42 -18.65
CA GLU A 95 11.78 4.22 -19.72
C GLU A 95 11.86 5.69 -19.32
N THR A 96 10.76 6.26 -18.81
CA THR A 96 10.70 7.65 -18.33
C THR A 96 11.75 7.90 -17.22
N LYS A 97 11.86 6.99 -16.24
CA LYS A 97 12.86 7.10 -15.18
C LYS A 97 14.29 7.05 -15.72
N ASN A 98 14.55 6.25 -16.74
CA ASN A 98 15.88 6.16 -17.35
C ASN A 98 16.23 7.45 -18.12
N ASP A 99 15.28 8.04 -18.84
CA ASP A 99 15.50 9.32 -19.53
C ASP A 99 15.76 10.48 -18.54
N GLU A 100 15.07 10.52 -17.40
CA GLU A 100 15.33 11.49 -16.32
C GLU A 100 16.73 11.34 -15.71
N VAL A 101 17.23 10.11 -15.56
CA VAL A 101 18.56 9.82 -14.99
C VAL A 101 19.69 10.15 -15.98
N GLN A 102 19.44 10.02 -17.29
CA GLN A 102 20.43 10.30 -18.34
C GLN A 102 20.54 11.79 -18.71
N ASN A 103 19.59 12.63 -18.30
CA ASN A 103 19.63 14.07 -18.54
C ASN A 103 19.43 14.88 -17.26
N PRO A 104 20.40 14.89 -16.33
CA PRO A 104 20.36 15.80 -15.19
C PRO A 104 20.55 17.23 -15.72
N ASN A 105 19.51 18.05 -15.58
CA ASN A 105 19.57 19.49 -15.85
C ASN A 105 20.52 20.22 -14.90
#